data_AF-A0AAN8B6Z0-F1
#
_entry.id   AF-A0AAN8B6Z0-F1
#
_cell.length_a   1.000
_cell.length_b   1.000
_cell.length_c   1.000
_cell.angle_alpha   90.00
_cell.angle_beta   90.00
_cell.angle_gamma   90.00
#
_symmetry.space_group_name_H-M   'P 1'
#
loop_
_entity.id
_entity.type
_entity.pdbx_description
1 polymer ?
#
loop_
_entity_poly.entity_id
_entity_poly.type
_entity_poly.pdbx_seq_one_letter_code
_entity_poly.pdbx_strand_id
1 'polypeptide(L)'
;MWLLVFICMLSVVGGVPINATQEDTSHATGVLVSMLEPQRSSSETLEGLEDDVIVQEGDILIPEDRNAVQNLWSDAVMPYTISQELTDRAFDIHAAFKMISDVTCIRFTPHTTELNYIEFRNGKGCSSYVGCVGGAQALYSAPSCSVGNVCHEIIHALGLHHEHNRRDRDQYISVEWSNIMPGKRSNFEVKQRDTQNLPYDLHSIMHYGEYYFSQDGSPTVLSKSSGVQIGQRSHLSELDVLRLNSLYHCGND
;
A
#
# COMPACT_ATOMS: atom_id res chain seq x y z
N MET A 1 -67.57 38.02 -13.72
CA MET A 1 -68.25 38.35 -15.00
C MET A 1 -67.13 38.77 -15.96
N TRP A 2 -66.53 38.00 -16.88
CA TRP A 2 -66.68 36.69 -17.56
C TRP A 2 -65.23 36.17 -17.82
N LEU A 3 -64.80 34.93 -17.55
CA LEU A 3 -64.97 33.61 -18.21
C LEU A 3 -64.36 33.41 -19.63
N LEU A 4 -63.28 32.60 -19.68
CA LEU A 4 -62.79 31.63 -20.71
C LEU A 4 -62.50 32.14 -22.16
N VAL A 5 -61.56 31.59 -22.96
CA VAL A 5 -61.37 30.19 -23.39
C VAL A 5 -59.95 30.01 -23.98
N PHE A 6 -59.25 28.91 -23.67
CA PHE A 6 -58.17 28.35 -24.52
C PHE A 6 -58.61 26.95 -24.98
N ILE A 7 -58.59 26.71 -26.29
CA ILE A 7 -59.10 25.50 -26.95
C ILE A 7 -58.01 24.43 -27.05
N CYS A 8 -58.43 23.20 -26.75
CA CYS A 8 -57.74 21.92 -26.82
C CYS A 8 -57.55 21.44 -28.28
N MET A 9 -56.44 20.74 -28.57
CA MET A 9 -56.38 19.72 -29.65
C MET A 9 -55.40 18.62 -29.25
N LEU A 10 -55.94 17.43 -28.99
CA LEU A 10 -55.26 16.14 -28.94
C LEU A 10 -55.26 15.54 -30.35
N SER A 11 -54.15 14.95 -30.79
CA SER A 11 -54.14 14.01 -31.91
C SER A 11 -53.18 12.85 -31.68
N VAL A 12 -53.80 11.76 -31.22
CA VAL A 12 -53.69 10.34 -31.61
C VAL A 12 -52.35 9.79 -32.12
N VAL A 13 -51.87 8.79 -31.38
CA VAL A 13 -50.81 7.85 -31.73
C VAL A 13 -51.33 6.83 -32.76
N GLY A 14 -50.65 6.68 -33.89
CA GLY A 14 -50.85 5.61 -34.87
C GLY A 14 -49.54 4.85 -35.11
N GLY A 15 -49.58 3.52 -35.00
CA GLY A 15 -48.41 2.65 -35.18
C GLY A 15 -48.37 1.91 -36.53
N VAL A 16 -47.37 1.00 -36.60
CA VAL A 16 -47.15 -0.11 -37.57
C VAL A 16 -46.36 0.30 -38.84
N PRO A 17 -45.43 -0.50 -39.44
CA PRO A 17 -45.15 -1.94 -39.28
C PRO A 17 -43.69 -2.36 -39.01
N ILE A 18 -43.56 -3.64 -38.64
CA ILE A 18 -42.33 -4.44 -38.61
C ILE A 18 -42.20 -5.14 -39.97
N ASN A 19 -41.06 -5.06 -40.64
CA ASN A 19 -40.76 -5.89 -41.81
C ASN A 19 -39.34 -6.45 -41.72
N ALA A 20 -39.20 -7.71 -42.14
CA ALA A 20 -38.02 -8.55 -41.97
C ALA A 20 -37.00 -8.41 -43.10
N THR A 21 -35.74 -8.66 -42.73
CA THR A 21 -34.58 -9.17 -43.51
C THR A 21 -34.12 -8.40 -44.75
N GLN A 22 -32.93 -7.83 -44.64
CA GLN A 22 -31.93 -7.87 -45.71
C GLN A 22 -30.54 -7.98 -45.07
N GLU A 23 -29.80 -9.04 -45.43
CA GLU A 23 -28.38 -9.21 -45.11
C GLU A 23 -27.59 -8.04 -45.67
N ASP A 24 -26.75 -7.42 -44.84
CA ASP A 24 -25.62 -6.66 -45.34
C ASP A 24 -24.40 -6.90 -44.43
N THR A 25 -23.43 -7.60 -44.99
CA THR A 25 -22.14 -7.91 -44.38
C THR A 25 -21.32 -6.63 -44.31
N SER A 26 -21.16 -6.06 -43.13
CA SER A 26 -20.08 -5.10 -42.88
C SER A 26 -19.42 -5.35 -41.53
N HIS A 27 -18.11 -5.53 -41.59
CA HIS A 27 -17.21 -5.61 -40.46
C HIS A 27 -17.37 -4.40 -39.55
N ALA A 28 -17.92 -4.59 -38.35
CA ALA A 28 -17.79 -3.66 -37.24
C ALA A 28 -17.26 -4.44 -36.03
N THR A 29 -15.96 -4.25 -35.80
CA THR A 29 -15.21 -4.64 -34.61
C THR A 29 -15.98 -4.32 -33.33
N GLY A 30 -16.23 -5.35 -32.52
CA GLY A 30 -16.91 -5.23 -31.24
C GLY A 30 -16.20 -4.25 -30.31
N VAL A 31 -16.98 -3.28 -29.83
CA VAL A 31 -16.59 -2.41 -28.72
C VAL A 31 -16.47 -3.28 -27.47
N LEU A 32 -15.24 -3.38 -26.98
CA LEU A 32 -14.84 -4.08 -25.77
C LEU A 32 -15.52 -3.42 -24.56
N VAL A 33 -16.55 -4.03 -24.00
CA VAL A 33 -16.91 -3.78 -22.60
C VAL A 33 -15.89 -4.56 -21.78
N SER A 34 -14.77 -3.90 -21.48
CA SER A 34 -13.81 -4.35 -20.47
C SER A 34 -14.53 -4.32 -19.13
N MET A 35 -15.05 -5.48 -18.73
CA MET A 35 -15.46 -5.69 -17.35
C MET A 35 -14.20 -5.62 -16.50
N LEU A 36 -14.23 -4.71 -15.53
CA LEU A 36 -13.21 -4.48 -14.52
C LEU A 36 -12.67 -5.82 -13.97
N GLU A 37 -11.44 -6.18 -14.35
CA GLU A 37 -10.66 -7.12 -13.56
C GLU A 37 -10.42 -6.48 -12.18
N PRO A 38 -10.70 -7.15 -11.06
CA PRO A 38 -10.28 -6.67 -9.75
C PRO A 38 -8.75 -6.53 -9.79
N GLN A 39 -8.18 -5.44 -9.28
CA GLN A 39 -6.71 -5.32 -9.22
C GLN A 39 -6.14 -6.46 -8.37
N ARG A 40 -5.61 -7.50 -9.04
CA ARG A 40 -5.06 -8.73 -8.45
C ARG A 40 -3.63 -8.56 -7.91
N SER A 41 -2.98 -7.42 -8.18
CA SER A 41 -1.63 -7.10 -7.70
C SER A 41 -1.60 -5.72 -7.03
N SER A 42 -1.03 -5.68 -5.81
CA SER A 42 -0.64 -4.43 -5.14
C SER A 42 0.81 -4.08 -5.50
N SER A 43 1.20 -2.81 -5.32
CA SER A 43 2.56 -2.33 -5.53
C SER A 43 3.62 -2.98 -4.62
N GLU A 44 3.19 -3.65 -3.55
CA GLU A 44 4.00 -4.38 -2.56
C GLU A 44 4.03 -5.91 -2.84
N THR A 45 3.24 -6.38 -3.81
CA THR A 45 3.12 -7.82 -4.14
C THR A 45 3.60 -8.17 -5.55
N LEU A 46 4.13 -7.20 -6.31
CA LEU A 46 4.57 -7.43 -7.67
C LEU A 46 5.71 -8.47 -7.70
N GLU A 47 5.61 -9.46 -8.58
CA GLU A 47 6.68 -10.44 -8.74
C GLU A 47 7.91 -9.81 -9.40
N GLY A 48 9.10 -10.08 -8.85
CA GLY A 48 10.37 -9.63 -9.42
C GLY A 48 10.63 -8.13 -9.23
N LEU A 49 10.35 -7.59 -8.03
CA LEU A 49 10.54 -6.17 -7.67
C LEU A 49 11.91 -5.62 -8.05
N GLU A 50 12.92 -6.47 -8.12
CA GLU A 50 14.15 -6.31 -8.89
C GLU A 50 14.79 -7.69 -9.13
N ASP A 51 15.45 -7.89 -10.28
CA ASP A 51 15.95 -9.21 -10.70
C ASP A 51 17.16 -9.70 -9.85
N ASP A 52 17.77 -8.81 -9.09
CA ASP A 52 18.97 -9.08 -8.27
C ASP A 52 18.78 -8.86 -6.76
N VAL A 53 17.59 -8.43 -6.29
CA VAL A 53 17.34 -8.09 -4.88
C VAL A 53 16.32 -9.05 -4.25
N ILE A 54 16.70 -9.67 -3.13
CA ILE A 54 15.82 -10.57 -2.38
C ILE A 54 14.89 -9.73 -1.49
N VAL A 55 13.60 -9.84 -1.74
CA VAL A 55 12.55 -9.17 -0.96
C VAL A 55 11.77 -10.19 -0.12
N GLN A 56 11.77 -9.98 1.21
CA GLN A 56 10.95 -10.71 2.17
C GLN A 56 9.61 -9.99 2.32
N GLU A 57 8.52 -10.74 2.53
CA GLU A 57 7.21 -10.12 2.81
C GLU A 57 6.77 -9.14 1.69
N GLY A 58 7.25 -9.33 0.46
CA GLY A 58 6.82 -8.49 -0.66
C GLY A 58 7.51 -7.15 -0.78
N ASP A 59 7.88 -6.49 0.31
CA ASP A 59 8.40 -5.11 0.29
C ASP A 59 9.59 -4.92 1.25
N ILE A 60 9.99 -5.93 2.03
CA ILE A 60 11.15 -5.83 2.95
C ILE A 60 12.44 -6.30 2.26
N LEU A 61 13.35 -5.36 2.00
CA LEU A 61 14.69 -5.64 1.50
C LEU A 61 15.56 -6.34 2.56
N ILE A 62 16.37 -7.32 2.14
CA ILE A 62 17.29 -8.04 3.02
C ILE A 62 18.72 -7.50 2.84
N PRO A 63 19.42 -7.05 3.90
CA PRO A 63 20.82 -6.63 3.80
C PRO A 63 21.73 -7.77 3.30
N GLU A 64 22.65 -7.45 2.38
CA GLU A 64 23.65 -8.43 1.89
C GLU A 64 24.68 -8.79 2.98
N ASP A 65 25.04 -7.82 3.82
CA ASP A 65 25.96 -7.98 4.93
C ASP A 65 25.24 -8.42 6.21
N ARG A 66 25.29 -9.72 6.50
CA ARG A 66 24.64 -10.38 7.66
C ARG A 66 25.21 -10.01 9.05
N ASN A 67 26.16 -9.07 9.10
CA ASN A 67 26.88 -8.70 10.32
C ASN A 67 26.43 -7.37 10.93
N ALA A 68 25.66 -6.54 10.22
CA ALA A 68 25.17 -5.26 10.73
C ALA A 68 23.87 -5.46 11.54
N VAL A 69 23.85 -4.97 12.78
CA VAL A 69 22.65 -4.93 13.61
C VAL A 69 21.73 -3.84 13.07
N GLN A 70 20.44 -4.14 12.90
CA GLN A 70 19.42 -3.14 12.59
C GLN A 70 19.38 -2.10 13.72
N ASN A 71 19.68 -0.84 13.40
CA ASN A 71 19.65 0.26 14.35
C ASN A 71 18.51 1.23 14.01
N LEU A 72 18.15 2.08 14.97
CA LEU A 72 17.25 3.21 14.71
C LEU A 72 18.04 4.40 14.19
N TRP A 73 17.32 5.34 13.57
CA TRP A 73 17.89 6.61 13.13
C TRP A 73 18.18 7.51 14.33
N SER A 74 19.43 7.98 14.47
CA SER A 74 19.84 8.84 15.58
C SER A 74 19.02 10.12 15.64
N ASP A 75 18.70 10.58 16.85
CA ASP A 75 17.97 11.82 17.12
C ASP A 75 16.61 11.94 16.41
N ALA A 76 16.03 10.80 16.01
CA ALA A 76 14.81 10.74 15.19
C ALA A 76 14.93 11.50 13.86
N VAL A 77 16.14 11.66 13.32
CA VAL A 77 16.39 12.32 12.03
C VAL A 77 16.75 11.28 10.98
N MET A 78 16.00 11.28 9.88
CA MET A 78 16.26 10.46 8.70
C MET A 78 16.73 11.36 7.54
N PRO A 79 18.05 11.42 7.27
CA PRO A 79 18.57 12.09 6.09
C PRO A 79 18.15 11.35 4.82
N TYR A 80 17.88 12.09 3.74
CA TYR A 80 17.44 11.49 2.48
C TYR A 80 17.97 12.21 1.23
N THR A 81 18.08 11.46 0.14
CA THR A 81 18.21 11.97 -1.24
C THR A 81 17.06 11.42 -2.10
N ILE A 82 16.68 12.17 -3.13
CA ILE A 82 15.71 11.71 -4.13
C ILE A 82 16.45 11.60 -5.47
N SER A 83 16.47 10.40 -6.06
CA SER A 83 17.04 10.20 -7.39
C SER A 83 16.39 11.14 -8.41
N GLN A 84 17.17 11.62 -9.37
CA GLN A 84 16.66 12.48 -10.44
C GLN A 84 15.54 11.79 -11.26
N GLU A 85 15.55 10.46 -11.31
CA GLU A 85 14.50 9.66 -11.96
C GLU A 85 13.14 9.74 -11.26
N LEU A 86 13.11 10.18 -10.00
CA LEU A 86 11.90 10.34 -9.18
C LEU A 86 11.50 11.80 -8.98
N THR A 87 11.97 12.71 -9.84
CA THR A 87 11.67 14.15 -9.71
C THR A 87 10.16 14.43 -9.77
N ASP A 88 9.41 13.69 -10.58
CA ASP A 88 7.95 13.75 -10.68
C ASP A 88 7.22 13.16 -9.45
N ARG A 89 7.93 12.38 -8.63
CA ARG A 89 7.42 11.76 -7.39
C ARG A 89 7.81 12.51 -6.12
N ALA A 90 8.62 13.58 -6.23
CA ALA A 90 9.09 14.33 -5.05
C ALA A 90 7.95 14.85 -4.17
N PHE A 91 6.84 15.28 -4.77
CA PHE A 91 5.64 15.71 -4.04
C PHE A 91 5.05 14.59 -3.18
N ASP A 92 4.92 13.38 -3.72
CA ASP A 92 4.36 12.24 -3.00
C ASP A 92 5.26 11.82 -1.83
N ILE A 93 6.58 11.83 -2.05
CA ILE A 93 7.58 11.53 -1.01
C ILE A 93 7.49 12.56 0.12
N HIS A 94 7.42 13.85 -0.20
CA HIS A 94 7.25 14.91 0.80
C HIS A 94 5.89 14.84 1.52
N ALA A 95 4.82 14.44 0.83
CA ALA A 95 3.53 14.20 1.44
C ALA A 95 3.59 13.03 2.44
N ALA A 96 4.28 11.94 2.09
CA ALA A 96 4.50 10.80 2.98
C ALA A 96 5.34 11.20 4.22
N PHE A 97 6.39 12.01 4.04
CA PHE A 97 7.12 12.59 5.17
C PHE A 97 6.19 13.39 6.10
N LYS A 98 5.28 14.18 5.54
CA LYS A 98 4.33 14.98 6.30
C LYS A 98 3.36 14.13 7.11
N MET A 99 2.90 13.00 6.56
CA MET A 99 2.03 12.05 7.29
C MET A 99 2.65 11.57 8.61
N ILE A 100 3.97 11.43 8.66
CA ILE A 100 4.72 10.97 9.85
C ILE A 100 5.14 12.15 10.73
N SER A 101 5.77 13.17 10.14
CA SER A 101 6.39 14.29 10.89
C SER A 101 5.40 15.25 11.54
N ASP A 102 4.14 15.28 11.08
CA ASP A 102 3.08 16.10 11.69
C ASP A 102 2.60 15.53 13.04
N VAL A 103 2.77 14.23 13.27
CA VAL A 103 2.23 13.51 14.44
C VAL A 103 3.29 12.80 15.28
N THR A 104 4.57 12.97 14.92
CA THR A 104 5.72 12.43 15.63
C THR A 104 6.84 13.46 15.78
N CYS A 105 7.86 13.15 16.56
CA CYS A 105 9.10 13.94 16.64
C CYS A 105 10.06 13.67 15.48
N ILE A 106 9.77 12.70 14.60
CA ILE A 106 10.66 12.27 13.52
C ILE A 106 10.78 13.39 12.48
N ARG A 107 12.00 13.62 12.01
CA ARG A 107 12.35 14.65 11.02
C ARG A 107 13.02 14.03 9.81
N PHE A 108 12.67 14.55 8.63
CA PHE A 108 13.29 14.16 7.37
C PHE A 108 14.09 15.35 6.85
N THR A 109 15.37 15.15 6.57
CA THR A 109 16.28 16.22 6.16
C THR A 109 16.99 15.87 4.86
N PRO A 110 17.17 16.80 3.92
CA PRO A 110 18.03 16.56 2.77
C PRO A 110 19.44 16.16 3.25
N HIS A 111 19.95 15.05 2.72
CA HIS A 111 21.29 14.57 3.01
C HIS A 111 22.37 15.57 2.59
N THR A 112 23.43 15.63 3.39
CA THR A 112 24.63 16.44 3.14
C THR A 112 25.90 15.61 3.28
N THR A 113 26.22 15.20 4.50
CA THR A 113 27.49 14.55 4.88
C THR A 113 27.28 13.37 5.82
N GLU A 114 26.04 13.08 6.18
CA GLU A 114 25.65 12.00 7.06
C GLU A 114 26.06 10.66 6.43
N LEU A 115 26.63 9.77 7.24
CA LEU A 115 27.05 8.45 6.77
C LEU A 115 25.84 7.59 6.36
N ASN A 116 24.78 7.65 7.17
CA ASN A 116 23.57 6.87 7.00
C ASN A 116 22.48 7.76 6.42
N TYR A 117 21.84 7.34 5.33
CA TYR A 117 20.74 8.07 4.71
C TYR A 117 19.91 7.17 3.80
N ILE A 118 18.65 7.58 3.57
CA ILE A 118 17.79 6.95 2.57
C ILE A 118 18.10 7.52 1.19
N GLU A 119 18.24 6.66 0.21
CA GLU A 119 18.25 7.03 -1.20
C GLU A 119 16.95 6.56 -1.85
N PHE A 120 16.04 7.49 -2.16
CA PHE A 120 14.83 7.17 -2.91
C PHE A 120 15.19 6.86 -4.35
N ARG A 121 14.89 5.63 -4.79
CA ARG A 121 15.20 5.12 -6.14
C ARG A 121 13.95 4.64 -6.86
N ASN A 122 13.96 4.73 -8.19
CA ASN A 122 12.93 4.11 -9.00
C ASN A 122 13.07 2.59 -8.93
N GLY A 123 11.95 1.88 -8.83
CA GLY A 123 11.90 0.41 -8.78
C GLY A 123 10.66 -0.13 -9.49
N LYS A 124 10.47 -1.45 -9.51
CA LYS A 124 9.27 -2.06 -10.12
C LYS A 124 8.05 -2.05 -9.18
N GLY A 125 8.24 -1.82 -7.89
CA GLY A 125 7.19 -1.60 -6.89
C GLY A 125 7.70 -0.79 -5.70
N CYS A 126 7.09 -0.97 -4.53
CA CYS A 126 7.49 -0.30 -3.30
C CYS A 126 8.26 -1.28 -2.42
N SER A 127 9.41 -0.87 -1.89
CA SER A 127 10.16 -1.68 -0.92
C SER A 127 11.18 -0.86 -0.16
N SER A 128 11.54 -1.36 1.03
CA SER A 128 12.45 -0.70 1.95
C SER A 128 13.16 -1.71 2.84
N TYR A 129 14.32 -1.33 3.38
CA TYR A 129 14.89 -2.06 4.50
C TYR A 129 14.13 -1.75 5.79
N VAL A 130 14.24 -2.64 6.78
CA VAL A 130 13.73 -2.34 8.13
C VAL A 130 14.81 -1.76 9.03
N GLY A 131 14.58 -0.53 9.47
CA GLY A 131 15.52 0.26 10.28
C GLY A 131 16.64 0.91 9.46
N CYS A 132 17.57 1.54 10.18
CA CYS A 132 18.83 2.05 9.65
C CYS A 132 19.83 0.88 9.53
N VAL A 133 20.09 0.43 8.31
CA VAL A 133 21.01 -0.69 8.03
C VAL A 133 22.47 -0.25 7.87
N GLY A 134 22.71 1.06 7.79
CA GLY A 134 24.04 1.67 7.70
C GLY A 134 24.43 2.03 6.27
N GLY A 135 25.15 3.15 6.11
CA GLY A 135 25.50 3.69 4.80
C GLY A 135 24.29 4.25 4.03
N ALA A 136 24.45 4.42 2.73
CA ALA A 136 23.35 4.73 1.83
C ALA A 136 22.47 3.47 1.67
N GLN A 137 21.18 3.56 2.01
CA GLN A 137 20.24 2.46 1.82
C GLN A 137 19.10 2.86 0.89
N ALA A 138 18.74 1.98 -0.04
CA ALA A 138 17.69 2.24 -1.00
C ALA A 138 16.30 2.16 -0.35
N LEU A 139 15.40 3.04 -0.81
CA LEU A 139 13.95 2.88 -0.68
C LEU A 139 13.36 3.04 -2.08
N TYR A 140 12.71 1.98 -2.55
CA TYR A 140 12.18 1.94 -3.91
C TYR A 140 10.74 2.43 -3.96
N SER A 141 10.46 3.30 -4.94
CA SER A 141 9.13 3.82 -5.19
C SER A 141 8.83 3.84 -6.69
N ALA A 142 8.06 2.86 -7.15
CA ALA A 142 7.51 2.82 -8.50
C ALA A 142 6.34 3.81 -8.68
N PRO A 143 5.99 4.21 -9.92
CA PRO A 143 4.82 5.03 -10.22
C PRO A 143 3.47 4.48 -9.68
N SER A 144 3.38 3.18 -9.45
CA SER A 144 2.21 2.51 -8.85
C SER A 144 2.09 2.71 -7.34
N CYS A 145 3.17 3.10 -6.65
CA CYS A 145 3.17 3.37 -5.22
C CYS A 145 2.38 4.64 -4.91
N SER A 146 1.29 4.54 -4.16
CA SER A 146 0.59 5.72 -3.64
C SER A 146 1.41 6.44 -2.56
N VAL A 147 1.00 7.64 -2.17
CA VAL A 147 1.59 8.36 -1.01
C VAL A 147 1.60 7.47 0.25
N GLY A 148 0.52 6.71 0.48
CA GLY A 148 0.45 5.81 1.62
C GLY A 148 1.35 4.58 1.51
N ASN A 149 1.62 4.07 0.30
CA ASN A 149 2.64 3.03 0.12
C ASN A 149 4.04 3.59 0.42
N VAL A 150 4.36 4.80 -0.08
CA VAL A 150 5.64 5.44 0.26
C VAL A 150 5.75 5.69 1.76
N CYS A 151 4.66 6.08 2.41
CA CYS A 151 4.61 6.21 3.87
C CYS A 151 4.86 4.88 4.60
N HIS A 152 4.27 3.79 4.12
CA HIS A 152 4.50 2.43 4.62
C HIS A 152 6.00 2.06 4.52
N GLU A 153 6.62 2.28 3.37
CA GLU A 153 8.06 2.01 3.16
C GLU A 153 8.97 2.85 4.05
N ILE A 154 8.60 4.11 4.31
CA ILE A 154 9.33 4.97 5.24
C ILE A 154 9.18 4.43 6.67
N ILE A 155 8.01 3.92 7.06
CA ILE A 155 7.79 3.31 8.37
C ILE A 155 8.59 2.01 8.54
N HIS A 156 8.76 1.22 7.47
CA HIS A 156 9.76 0.15 7.45
C HIS A 156 11.16 0.67 7.73
N ALA A 157 11.62 1.68 7.00
CA ALA A 157 12.93 2.30 7.22
C ALA A 157 13.09 2.86 8.65
N LEU A 158 12.01 3.28 9.30
CA LEU A 158 11.98 3.72 10.70
C LEU A 158 12.02 2.57 11.72
N GLY A 159 11.94 1.31 11.28
CA GLY A 159 12.17 0.12 12.10
C GLY A 159 10.92 -0.68 12.46
N LEU A 160 9.76 -0.37 11.88
CA LEU A 160 8.55 -1.18 12.10
C LEU A 160 8.44 -2.27 11.04
N HIS A 161 7.94 -3.43 11.47
CA HIS A 161 7.61 -4.55 10.59
C HIS A 161 6.10 -4.65 10.37
N HIS A 162 5.70 -5.53 9.48
CA HIS A 162 4.30 -5.81 9.25
C HIS A 162 3.53 -6.27 10.48
N GLU A 163 2.30 -5.78 10.59
CA GLU A 163 1.39 -6.08 11.68
C GLU A 163 0.93 -7.54 11.65
N HIS A 164 0.65 -8.10 10.47
CA HIS A 164 0.19 -9.49 10.31
C HIS A 164 1.27 -10.53 10.60
N ASN A 165 2.51 -10.14 10.88
CA ASN A 165 3.56 -11.05 11.29
C ASN A 165 3.73 -11.10 12.82
N ARG A 166 2.96 -10.34 13.60
CA ARG A 166 3.05 -10.36 15.06
C ARG A 166 2.76 -11.74 15.66
N ARG A 167 3.38 -12.00 16.82
CA ARG A 167 3.23 -13.25 17.59
C ARG A 167 1.82 -13.54 18.09
N ASP A 168 1.01 -12.51 18.29
CA ASP A 168 -0.36 -12.59 18.82
C ASP A 168 -1.43 -12.51 17.73
N ARG A 169 -1.04 -12.40 16.45
CA ARG A 169 -1.95 -12.17 15.32
C ARG A 169 -3.08 -13.20 15.22
N ASP A 170 -2.83 -14.46 15.61
CA ASP A 170 -3.76 -15.56 15.41
C ASP A 170 -4.98 -15.42 16.33
N GLN A 171 -4.98 -14.43 17.25
CA GLN A 171 -6.16 -14.01 18.01
C GLN A 171 -7.08 -13.07 17.21
N TYR A 172 -6.56 -12.38 16.19
CA TYR A 172 -7.23 -11.29 15.47
C TYR A 172 -7.51 -11.59 14.00
N ILE A 173 -6.66 -12.41 13.38
CA ILE A 173 -6.78 -12.80 11.96
C ILE A 173 -6.67 -14.32 11.79
N SER A 174 -7.16 -14.80 10.64
CA SER A 174 -6.93 -16.14 10.11
C SER A 174 -6.14 -16.02 8.80
N VAL A 175 -5.15 -16.89 8.62
CA VAL A 175 -4.40 -17.00 7.35
C VAL A 175 -4.91 -18.21 6.57
N GLU A 176 -5.42 -17.98 5.38
CA GLU A 176 -5.96 -19.00 4.48
C GLU A 176 -4.83 -19.59 3.62
N TRP A 177 -4.05 -20.49 4.21
CA TRP A 177 -2.81 -21.03 3.62
C TRP A 177 -2.96 -21.72 2.27
N SER A 178 -4.15 -22.22 1.94
CA SER A 178 -4.47 -22.83 0.63
C SER A 178 -4.60 -21.80 -0.49
N ASN A 179 -4.85 -20.54 -0.15
CA ASN A 179 -5.11 -19.46 -1.11
C ASN A 179 -3.83 -18.67 -1.45
N ILE A 180 -2.73 -18.91 -0.71
CA ILE A 180 -1.45 -18.22 -0.90
C ILE A 180 -0.69 -18.83 -2.08
N MET A 181 -0.16 -17.97 -2.95
CA MET A 181 0.72 -18.35 -4.07
C MET A 181 1.85 -19.30 -3.65
N PRO A 182 2.17 -20.34 -4.45
CA PRO A 182 3.31 -21.20 -4.21
C PRO A 182 4.61 -20.39 -3.97
N GLY A 183 5.37 -20.76 -2.94
CA GLY A 183 6.61 -20.07 -2.58
C GLY A 183 6.45 -18.78 -1.76
N LYS A 184 5.22 -18.29 -1.53
CA LYS A 184 4.96 -17.04 -0.77
C LYS A 184 4.51 -17.25 0.68
N ARG A 185 4.34 -18.50 1.13
CA ARG A 185 3.88 -18.81 2.50
C ARG A 185 4.76 -18.22 3.61
N SER A 186 6.07 -18.11 3.39
CA SER A 186 7.00 -17.53 4.38
C SER A 186 6.72 -16.06 4.69
N ASN A 187 6.08 -15.31 3.78
CA ASN A 187 5.64 -13.92 4.01
C ASN A 187 4.54 -13.83 5.08
N PHE A 188 3.84 -14.93 5.33
CA PHE A 188 2.75 -15.01 6.29
C PHE A 188 3.18 -15.74 7.56
N GLU A 189 4.47 -15.99 7.80
CA GLU A 189 4.89 -16.66 9.04
C GLU A 189 4.91 -15.70 10.22
N VAL A 190 4.54 -16.19 11.41
CA VAL A 190 4.68 -15.42 12.65
C VAL A 190 6.17 -15.12 12.91
N LYS A 191 6.47 -13.88 13.31
CA LYS A 191 7.80 -13.43 13.73
C LYS A 191 7.80 -13.14 15.23
N GLN A 192 8.80 -13.67 15.93
CA GLN A 192 8.99 -13.44 17.36
C GLN A 192 9.69 -12.10 17.60
N ARG A 193 8.94 -11.01 17.40
CA ARG A 193 9.40 -9.62 17.60
C ARG A 193 8.64 -8.96 18.75
N ASP A 194 9.22 -7.90 19.30
CA ASP A 194 8.58 -7.13 20.36
C ASP A 194 7.30 -6.46 19.85
N THR A 195 6.21 -6.63 20.61
CA THR A 195 4.91 -6.01 20.33
C THR A 195 4.77 -4.63 20.97
N GLN A 196 5.82 -4.18 21.69
CA GLN A 196 5.85 -2.97 22.52
C GLN A 196 4.73 -2.93 23.57
N ASN A 197 4.19 -4.11 23.95
CA ASN A 197 3.00 -4.27 24.78
C ASN A 197 1.75 -3.50 24.27
N LEU A 198 1.72 -3.13 22.98
CA LEU A 198 0.57 -2.49 22.35
C LEU A 198 -0.39 -3.53 21.77
N PRO A 199 -1.71 -3.24 21.72
CA PRO A 199 -2.68 -4.12 21.10
C PRO A 199 -2.41 -4.31 19.60
N TYR A 200 -2.98 -5.39 19.05
CA TYR A 200 -2.97 -5.66 17.61
C TYR A 200 -3.87 -4.66 16.89
N ASP A 201 -3.41 -4.16 15.75
CA ASP A 201 -4.07 -3.11 15.00
C ASP A 201 -4.48 -3.54 13.58
N LEU A 202 -5.74 -3.91 13.42
CA LEU A 202 -6.30 -4.29 12.11
C LEU A 202 -6.29 -3.14 11.09
N HIS A 203 -6.19 -1.89 11.55
CA HIS A 203 -6.19 -0.69 10.70
C HIS A 203 -4.80 -0.09 10.50
N SER A 204 -3.76 -0.73 11.01
CA SER A 204 -2.38 -0.30 10.81
C SER A 204 -2.06 -0.17 9.34
N ILE A 205 -1.38 0.91 8.96
CA ILE A 205 -0.83 1.07 7.61
C ILE A 205 0.18 -0.04 7.29
N MET A 206 0.75 -0.69 8.32
CA MET A 206 1.66 -1.82 8.24
C MET A 206 0.96 -3.18 8.15
N HIS A 207 -0.37 -3.23 8.05
CA HIS A 207 -1.09 -4.49 7.89
C HIS A 207 -1.24 -4.86 6.41
N TYR A 208 -1.09 -6.15 6.08
CA TYR A 208 -1.47 -6.67 4.76
C TYR A 208 -2.97 -6.54 4.47
N GLY A 209 -3.31 -6.39 3.18
CA GLY A 209 -4.68 -6.52 2.71
C GLY A 209 -5.13 -7.98 2.59
N GLU A 210 -6.45 -8.16 2.47
CA GLU A 210 -7.08 -9.49 2.44
C GLU A 210 -6.59 -10.38 1.29
N TYR A 211 -6.16 -9.80 0.17
CA TYR A 211 -5.84 -10.54 -1.06
C TYR A 211 -4.34 -10.60 -1.38
N TYR A 212 -3.48 -10.19 -0.45
CA TYR A 212 -2.03 -10.16 -0.69
C TYR A 212 -1.53 -11.57 -1.01
N PHE A 213 -0.72 -11.70 -2.06
CA PHE A 213 -0.20 -12.99 -2.56
C PHE A 213 -1.27 -14.07 -2.79
N SER A 214 -2.48 -13.67 -3.17
CA SER A 214 -3.53 -14.62 -3.54
C SER A 214 -3.20 -15.32 -4.86
N GLN A 215 -3.34 -16.64 -4.88
CA GLN A 215 -3.10 -17.44 -6.09
C GLN A 215 -4.25 -17.39 -7.10
N ASP A 216 -5.49 -17.15 -6.63
CA ASP A 216 -6.71 -17.25 -7.43
C ASP A 216 -7.71 -16.12 -7.20
N GLY A 217 -7.32 -15.09 -6.45
CA GLY A 217 -8.17 -13.96 -6.04
C GLY A 217 -9.00 -14.22 -4.79
N SER A 218 -8.92 -15.42 -4.19
CA SER A 218 -9.51 -15.69 -2.88
C SER A 218 -8.72 -14.99 -1.76
N PRO A 219 -9.37 -14.59 -0.65
CA PRO A 219 -8.67 -13.93 0.45
C PRO A 219 -7.63 -14.85 1.08
N THR A 220 -6.45 -14.32 1.37
CA THR A 220 -5.34 -14.97 2.09
C THR A 220 -5.30 -14.59 3.56
N VAL A 221 -5.81 -13.41 3.91
CA VAL A 221 -5.93 -12.94 5.30
C VAL A 221 -7.37 -12.53 5.58
N LEU A 222 -7.93 -13.05 6.66
CA LEU A 222 -9.29 -12.73 7.10
C LEU A 222 -9.27 -12.18 8.52
N SER A 223 -9.90 -11.02 8.73
CA SER A 223 -10.16 -10.52 10.08
C SER A 223 -11.16 -11.42 10.81
N LYS A 224 -10.90 -11.72 12.08
CA LYS A 224 -11.85 -12.40 12.97
C LYS A 224 -12.92 -11.43 13.49
N SER A 225 -12.70 -10.12 13.35
CA SER A 225 -13.68 -9.09 13.67
C SER A 225 -14.58 -8.83 12.46
N SER A 226 -15.88 -9.06 12.62
CA SER A 226 -16.85 -8.91 11.54
C SER A 226 -16.91 -7.47 11.02
N GLY A 227 -16.90 -7.31 9.70
CA GLY A 227 -17.04 -6.00 9.03
C GLY A 227 -15.79 -5.12 9.04
N VAL A 228 -14.65 -5.62 9.51
CA VAL A 228 -13.39 -4.89 9.53
C VAL A 228 -12.61 -5.12 8.25
N GLN A 229 -12.33 -4.05 7.51
CA GLN A 229 -11.42 -4.05 6.36
C GLN A 229 -9.98 -3.84 6.82
N ILE A 230 -9.07 -4.65 6.29
CA ILE A 230 -7.63 -4.62 6.57
C ILE A 230 -6.82 -4.21 5.34
N GLY A 231 -5.60 -3.68 5.54
CA GLY A 231 -4.68 -3.32 4.45
C GLY A 231 -4.87 -1.93 3.86
N GLN A 232 -5.42 -0.99 4.61
CA GLN A 232 -5.52 0.40 4.17
C GLN A 232 -4.13 1.02 3.96
N ARG A 233 -4.02 1.94 2.99
CA ARG A 233 -2.80 2.70 2.64
C ARG A 233 -3.11 4.20 2.54
N SER A 234 -3.87 4.73 3.48
CA SER A 234 -4.41 6.11 3.41
C SER A 234 -3.97 6.99 4.57
N HIS A 235 -3.73 6.42 5.76
CA HIS A 235 -3.34 7.15 6.96
C HIS A 235 -2.56 6.26 7.93
N LEU A 236 -1.81 6.86 8.85
CA LEU A 236 -1.32 6.17 10.03
C LEU A 236 -2.48 5.97 11.00
N SER A 237 -2.59 4.78 11.59
CA SER A 237 -3.50 4.60 12.73
C SER A 237 -2.95 5.30 13.98
N GLU A 238 -3.79 5.44 15.01
CA GLU A 238 -3.32 5.92 16.32
C GLU A 238 -2.22 5.02 16.90
N LEU A 239 -2.29 3.71 16.67
CA LEU A 239 -1.31 2.76 17.17
C LEU A 239 0.00 2.78 16.38
N ASP A 240 -0.04 3.08 15.07
CA ASP A 240 1.17 3.33 14.27
C ASP A 240 1.93 4.54 14.83
N VAL A 241 1.21 5.64 15.11
CA VAL A 241 1.78 6.85 15.70
C VAL A 241 2.37 6.58 17.08
N LEU A 242 1.64 5.84 17.93
CA LEU A 242 2.13 5.48 19.28
C LEU A 242 3.39 4.60 19.21
N ARG A 243 3.47 3.65 18.28
CA ARG A 243 4.66 2.81 18.08
C ARG A 243 5.87 3.62 17.67
N LEU A 244 5.71 4.54 16.72
CA LEU A 244 6.79 5.43 16.29
C LEU A 244 7.25 6.35 17.42
N ASN A 245 6.31 6.97 18.13
CA ASN A 245 6.62 7.85 19.26
C ASN A 245 7.31 7.11 20.41
N SER A 246 6.88 5.89 20.71
CA SER A 246 7.52 5.01 21.70
C SER A 246 8.94 4.64 21.26
N LEU A 247 9.11 4.19 20.01
CA LEU A 247 10.38 3.75 19.46
C LEU A 247 11.43 4.86 19.42
N TYR A 248 11.00 6.09 19.12
CA TYR A 248 11.85 7.28 19.02
C TYR A 248 11.80 8.20 20.25
N HIS A 249 11.17 7.76 21.33
CA HIS A 249 11.07 8.51 22.60
C HIS A 249 10.52 9.95 22.45
N CYS A 250 9.57 10.14 21.53
CA CYS A 250 8.99 11.46 21.29
C CYS A 250 8.24 11.98 22.53
N GLY A 251 8.57 13.19 22.98
CA GLY A 251 7.93 13.83 24.13
C GLY A 251 8.58 13.55 25.49
N ASN A 252 9.75 12.91 25.52
CA ASN A 252 10.56 12.72 26.74
C ASN A 252 11.64 13.81 26.95
N ASP A 253 11.42 15.02 26.42
CA ASP A 253 12.33 16.17 26.59
C ASP A 253 12.12 16.92 27.93
#